data_AF-A0A534X0E7-F1
#
_entry.id   AF-A0A534X0E7-F1
#
_cell.length_a   1.000
_cell.length_b   1.000
_cell.length_c   1.000
_cell.angle_alpha   90.00
_cell.angle_beta   90.00
_cell.angle_gamma   90.00
#
_symmetry.space_group_name_H-M   'P 1'
#
loop_
_entity.id
_entity.type
_entity.pdbx_description
1 polymer ?
#
loop_
_entity_poly.entity_id
_entity_poly.type
_entity_poly.pdbx_seq_one_letter_code
_entity_poly.pdbx_strand_id
1 'polypeptide(L)'
;MATRISPLHERTAWKALRAHHAEMRDVHLRTLFAEDPGRGERFTASFDQWGVELGKVLASRIIPELTSREVPRLAHDGSTNARIRGFRRLAGR
;
A
#
# COMPACT_ATOMS: atom_id res chain seq x y z
N MET A 1 -26.77 2.51 -28.62
CA MET A 1 -25.49 2.40 -29.38
C MET A 1 -24.43 1.83 -28.43
N ALA A 2 -23.70 0.79 -28.82
CA ALA A 2 -22.65 0.21 -27.99
C ALA A 2 -21.34 1.01 -28.16
N THR A 3 -20.77 1.52 -27.08
CA THR A 3 -19.48 2.23 -27.08
C THR A 3 -18.37 1.25 -27.44
N ARG A 4 -17.70 1.47 -28.57
CA ARG A 4 -16.53 0.69 -28.97
C ARG A 4 -15.33 1.15 -28.15
N ILE A 5 -14.90 0.36 -27.17
CA ILE A 5 -13.71 0.65 -26.37
C ILE A 5 -12.47 0.19 -27.15
N SER A 6 -11.54 1.10 -27.44
CA SER A 6 -10.26 0.74 -28.05
C SER A 6 -9.46 -0.21 -27.14
N PRO A 7 -8.85 -1.27 -27.70
CA PRO A 7 -7.91 -2.13 -26.99
C PRO A 7 -6.84 -1.32 -26.25
N LEU A 8 -6.46 -1.76 -25.05
CA LEU A 8 -5.59 -1.00 -24.15
C LEU A 8 -4.29 -0.54 -24.83
N HIS A 9 -3.68 -1.40 -25.65
CA HIS A 9 -2.39 -1.14 -26.29
C HIS A 9 -2.44 -0.16 -27.48
N GLU A 10 -3.63 0.12 -28.00
CA GLU A 10 -3.83 1.05 -29.12
C GLU A 10 -4.05 2.48 -28.65
N ARG A 11 -4.38 2.66 -27.36
CA ARG A 11 -4.69 3.97 -26.77
C ARG A 11 -3.46 4.88 -26.77
N THR A 12 -3.70 6.17 -26.99
CA THR A 12 -2.65 7.21 -26.96
C THR A 12 -1.84 7.18 -25.66
N ALA A 13 -2.50 7.03 -24.51
CA ALA A 13 -1.84 6.92 -23.20
C ALA A 13 -0.90 5.71 -23.11
N TRP A 14 -1.28 4.57 -23.70
CA TRP A 14 -0.42 3.38 -23.71
C TRP A 14 0.81 3.57 -24.58
N LYS A 15 0.64 4.17 -25.76
CA LYS A 15 1.76 4.51 -26.65
C LYS A 15 2.74 5.47 -25.95
N ALA A 16 2.22 6.47 -25.25
CA ALA A 16 3.03 7.39 -24.46
C ALA A 16 3.78 6.69 -23.32
N LEU A 17 3.12 5.80 -22.57
CA LEU A 17 3.77 5.01 -21.51
C LEU A 17 4.88 4.11 -22.07
N ARG A 18 4.67 3.48 -23.24
CA ARG A 18 5.68 2.63 -23.88
C ARG A 18 6.90 3.45 -24.31
N ALA A 19 6.69 4.63 -24.90
CA ALA A 19 7.77 5.54 -25.27
C ALA A 19 8.56 5.98 -24.03
N HIS A 20 7.87 6.43 -22.98
CA HIS A 20 8.51 6.86 -21.74
C HIS A 20 9.26 5.72 -21.04
N HIS A 21 8.73 4.49 -21.05
CA HIS A 21 9.44 3.33 -20.54
C HIS A 21 10.75 3.08 -21.32
N ALA A 22 10.77 3.27 -22.64
CA ALA A 22 12.00 3.12 -23.42
C ALA A 22 13.09 4.14 -23.03
N GLU A 23 12.71 5.31 -22.55
CA GLU A 23 13.63 6.34 -22.03
C GLU A 23 14.06 6.03 -20.59
N MET A 24 13.14 5.55 -19.74
CA MET A 24 13.36 5.39 -18.31
C MET A 24 13.89 4.02 -17.89
N ARG A 25 13.84 3.01 -18.77
CA ARG A 25 14.18 1.61 -18.45
C ARG A 25 15.55 1.42 -17.80
N ASP A 26 16.52 2.27 -18.15
CA ASP A 26 17.90 2.18 -17.67
C ASP A 26 18.21 3.23 -16.58
N VAL A 27 17.22 4.03 -16.16
CA VAL A 27 17.34 5.04 -15.10
C VAL A 27 17.20 4.38 -13.72
N HIS A 28 18.13 4.65 -12.81
CA HIS A 28 18.14 4.09 -11.47
C HIS A 28 17.61 5.07 -10.42
N LEU A 29 16.81 4.57 -9.46
CA LEU A 29 16.25 5.39 -8.37
C LEU A 29 17.33 6.16 -7.59
N ARG A 30 18.49 5.53 -7.33
CA ARG A 30 19.61 6.20 -6.64
C ARG A 30 20.08 7.47 -7.35
N THR A 31 20.14 7.47 -8.68
CA THR A 31 20.52 8.65 -9.47
C THR A 31 19.48 9.74 -9.31
N LEU A 32 18.20 9.39 -9.41
CA LEU A 32 17.08 10.33 -9.27
C LEU A 32 17.03 11.01 -7.89
N PHE A 33 17.38 10.30 -6.81
CA PHE A 33 17.45 10.87 -5.46
C PHE A 33 18.75 11.64 -5.20
N ALA A 34 19.84 11.30 -5.90
CA ALA A 34 21.08 12.07 -5.83
C ALA A 34 20.94 13.43 -6.54
N GLU A 35 20.24 13.46 -7.68
CA GLU A 35 19.95 14.66 -8.46
C GLU A 35 18.89 15.56 -7.80
N ASP A 36 17.90 14.95 -7.15
CA ASP A 36 16.83 15.65 -6.43
C ASP A 36 16.68 15.09 -5.00
N PRO A 37 17.43 15.62 -4.02
CA PRO A 37 17.31 15.19 -2.63
C PRO A 37 15.91 15.40 -2.03
N GLY A 38 15.14 16.36 -2.55
CA GLY A 38 13.76 16.66 -2.12
C GLY A 38 12.69 15.87 -2.89
N ARG A 39 13.09 14.90 -3.72
CA ARG A 39 12.18 14.11 -4.55
C ARG A 39 11.16 13.34 -3.71
N GLY A 40 11.54 12.86 -2.54
CA GLY A 40 10.64 12.13 -1.65
C GLY A 40 9.44 12.97 -1.23
N GLU A 41 9.69 14.20 -0.80
CA GLU A 41 8.67 15.16 -0.38
C GLU A 41 7.81 15.59 -1.56
N ARG A 42 8.43 15.83 -2.72
CA ARG A 42 7.73 16.29 -3.93
C ARG A 42 6.80 15.23 -4.54
N PHE A 43 7.19 13.96 -4.47
CA PHE A 43 6.41 12.84 -5.02
C PHE A 43 5.56 12.13 -3.96
N THR A 44 5.44 12.70 -2.75
CA THR A 44 4.50 12.22 -1.72
C THR A 44 3.18 12.98 -1.83
N ALA A 45 2.08 12.27 -2.05
CA ALA A 45 0.74 12.81 -1.90
C ALA A 45 0.28 12.68 -0.44
N SER A 46 -0.22 13.76 0.15
CA SER A 46 -0.57 13.81 1.59
C SER A 46 -1.55 12.72 2.00
N PHE A 47 -2.45 12.28 1.10
CA PHE A 47 -3.46 11.25 1.38
C PHE A 47 -2.85 9.87 1.69
N ASP A 48 -1.71 9.51 1.10
CA ASP A 48 -1.02 8.25 1.36
C ASP A 48 -0.35 8.21 2.74
N GLN A 49 -0.05 9.38 3.33
CA GLN A 49 0.44 9.47 4.71
C GLN A 49 -0.67 9.19 5.74
N TRP A 50 -1.92 9.60 5.49
CA TRP A 50 -3.02 9.33 6.43
C TRP A 50 -3.28 7.83 6.59
N GLY A 51 -3.19 7.05 5.50
CA GLY A 51 -3.31 5.60 5.56
C GLY A 51 -2.19 4.95 6.37
N VAL A 52 -0.94 5.41 6.19
CA VAL A 52 0.22 4.93 6.95
C VAL A 52 0.12 5.28 8.43
N GLU A 53 -0.21 6.54 8.76
CA GLU A 53 -0.34 6.98 10.15
C GLU A 53 -1.52 6.32 10.87
N LEU A 54 -2.67 6.16 10.20
CA LEU A 54 -3.78 5.39 10.74
C LEU A 54 -3.37 3.93 10.98
N GLY A 55 -2.63 3.33 10.04
CA GLY A 55 -2.08 1.99 10.18
C GLY A 55 -1.19 1.84 11.42
N LYS A 56 -0.31 2.81 11.70
CA LYS A 56 0.55 2.84 12.89
C LYS A 56 -0.26 2.94 14.19
N VAL A 57 -1.28 3.80 14.22
CA VAL A 57 -2.17 3.95 15.39
C VAL A 57 -2.94 2.66 15.67
N LEU A 58 -3.46 2.02 14.61
CA LEU A 58 -4.18 0.74 14.73
C LEU A 58 -3.24 -0.39 15.15
N ALA A 59 -2.04 -0.47 14.57
CA ALA A 59 -1.05 -1.49 14.88
C ALA A 59 -0.65 -1.47 16.36
N SER A 60 -0.47 -0.27 16.94
CA SER A 60 -0.16 -0.11 18.37
C SER A 60 -1.23 -0.73 19.29
N ARG A 61 -2.49 -0.78 18.86
CA ARG A 61 -3.60 -1.41 19.60
C ARG A 61 -3.68 -2.92 19.34
N ILE A 62 -3.50 -3.33 18.09
CA ILE A 62 -3.72 -4.73 17.65
C ILE A 62 -2.54 -5.64 17.98
N ILE A 63 -1.29 -5.15 17.90
CA ILE A 63 -0.09 -5.98 18.13
C ILE A 63 -0.09 -6.66 19.51
N PRO A 64 -0.39 -5.97 20.63
CA PRO A 64 -0.49 -6.61 21.94
C PRO A 64 -1.55 -7.74 21.98
N GLU A 65 -2.68 -7.53 21.30
CA GLU A 65 -3.77 -8.51 21.25
C GLU A 65 -3.41 -9.75 20.41
N LEU A 66 -2.64 -9.57 19.33
CA LEU A 66 -2.15 -10.69 18.53
C LEU A 66 -1.06 -11.48 19.25
N THR A 67 -0.20 -10.80 20.00
CA THR A 67 1.03 -11.38 20.56
C THR A 67 0.89 -11.85 22.01
N SER A 68 -0.15 -11.42 22.74
CA SER A 68 -0.42 -11.84 24.12
C SER A 68 -0.42 -13.37 24.27
N ARG A 69 0.10 -13.88 25.39
CA ARG A 69 0.04 -15.30 25.74
C ARG A 69 -1.35 -15.72 26.23
N GLU A 70 -2.04 -14.80 26.88
CA GLU A 70 -3.42 -15.02 27.34
C GLU A 70 -4.41 -14.52 26.30
N VAL A 71 -5.63 -15.05 26.32
CA VAL A 71 -6.71 -14.63 25.43
C VAL A 71 -7.18 -13.22 25.83
N PRO A 72 -6.91 -12.19 25.02
CA PRO A 72 -7.28 -10.83 25.38
C PRO A 72 -8.79 -10.61 25.20
N ARG A 73 -9.37 -9.72 26.01
CA ARG A 73 -10.71 -9.19 25.77
C ARG A 73 -10.64 -8.17 24.63
N LEU A 74 -11.21 -8.52 23.48
CA LEU A 74 -11.22 -7.67 22.30
C LEU A 74 -12.43 -6.72 22.30
N ALA A 75 -12.22 -5.50 21.81
CA ALA A 75 -13.26 -4.46 21.72
C ALA A 75 -13.30 -3.80 20.32
N HIS A 76 -13.04 -4.56 19.27
CA HIS A 76 -13.17 -4.10 17.88
C HIS A 76 -14.50 -4.56 17.25
N ASP A 77 -14.71 -4.22 15.99
CA ASP A 77 -15.81 -4.78 15.20
C ASP A 77 -15.70 -6.33 15.09
N GLY A 78 -16.82 -6.97 14.73
CA GLY A 78 -16.89 -8.43 14.65
C GLY A 78 -15.90 -9.06 13.67
N SER A 79 -15.60 -8.39 12.56
CA SER A 79 -14.71 -8.90 11.52
C SER A 79 -13.23 -8.84 11.95
N THR A 80 -12.85 -7.74 12.62
CA THR A 80 -11.51 -7.54 13.17
C THR A 80 -11.27 -8.53 14.31
N ASN A 81 -12.24 -8.71 15.22
CA ASN A 81 -12.17 -9.70 16.28
C ASN A 81 -12.03 -11.13 15.74
N ALA A 82 -12.80 -11.48 14.69
CA ALA A 82 -12.72 -12.80 14.07
C ALA A 82 -11.34 -13.08 13.47
N ARG A 83 -10.73 -12.09 12.80
CA ARG A 83 -9.37 -12.22 12.23
C ARG A 83 -8.30 -12.36 13.32
N ILE A 84 -8.36 -11.57 14.38
CA ILE A 84 -7.42 -11.65 15.51
C ILE A 84 -7.48 -13.05 16.13
N ARG A 85 -8.68 -13.58 16.41
CA ARG A 85 -8.86 -14.94 16.95
C ARG A 85 -8.33 -16.01 15.99
N GLY A 86 -8.58 -15.87 14.69
CA GLY A 86 -8.10 -16.78 13.66
C GLY A 86 -6.56 -16.83 13.61
N PHE A 87 -5.91 -15.66 13.60
CA PHE A 87 -4.45 -15.56 13.64
C PHE A 87 -3.86 -16.22 14.89
N ARG A 88 -4.42 -15.93 16.07
CA ARG A 88 -3.94 -16.51 17.35
C ARG A 88 -4.02 -18.04 17.34
N ARG A 89 -5.13 -18.60 16.85
CA ARG A 89 -5.30 -20.05 16.69
C ARG A 89 -4.21 -20.66 15.80
N LEU A 90 -3.91 -20.04 14.66
CA LEU A 90 -2.85 -20.49 13.75
C LEU A 90 -1.46 -20.38 14.40
N ALA A 91 -1.27 -19.37 15.25
CA ALA A 91 -0.03 -19.16 15.99
C ALA A 91 0.10 -20.01 17.27
N GLY A 92 -0.90 -20.85 17.60
CA GLY A 92 -0.91 -21.68 18.81
C GLY A 92 -1.03 -20.89 20.12
N ARG A 93 -1.73 -19.74 20.09
CA ARG A 93 -1.91 -18.81 21.22
C ARG A 93 -3.39 -18.55 21.53
#